data_AF-A0A7J9EXU7-F1
#
_entry.id   AF-A0A7J9EXU7-F1
#
_cell.length_a   1.000
_cell.length_b   1.000
_cell.length_c   1.000
_cell.angle_alpha   90.00
_cell.angle_beta   90.00
_cell.angle_gamma   90.00
#
_symmetry.space_group_name_H-M   'P 1'
#
loop_
_entity.id
_entity.type
_entity.pdbx_description
1 polymer ?
#
loop_
_entity_poly.entity_id
_entity_poly.type
_entity_poly.pdbx_seq_one_letter_code
_entity_poly.pdbx_strand_id
1 'polypeptide(L)' 'MSQATSSLTPIVDPYGIPQAVKVLDSMSEEDPEASPLYFFALKLLLNKDK' A
#
# COMPACT_ATOMS: atom_id res chain seq x y z
N MET A 1 -21.66 -32.42 -3.55
CA MET A 1 -21.37 -31.01 -3.87
C MET A 1 -20.70 -30.42 -2.66
N SER A 2 -19.43 -30.01 -2.75
CA SER A 2 -18.70 -29.39 -1.64
C SER A 2 -18.52 -27.92 -1.95
N GLN A 3 -19.17 -27.06 -1.17
CA GLN A 3 -19.07 -25.61 -1.29
C GLN A 3 -17.79 -25.16 -0.58
N ALA A 4 -16.77 -24.80 -1.36
CA ALA A 4 -15.55 -24.20 -0.84
C ALA A 4 -15.84 -22.73 -0.53
N THR A 5 -16.12 -22.43 0.74
CA THR A 5 -16.09 -21.04 1.22
C THR A 5 -14.63 -20.63 1.30
N SER A 6 -14.16 -19.89 0.30
CA SER A 6 -12.92 -19.13 0.38
C SER A 6 -13.07 -18.18 1.56
N SER A 7 -12.46 -18.54 2.70
CA SER A 7 -12.43 -17.68 3.87
C SER A 7 -11.75 -16.40 3.45
N LEU A 8 -12.52 -15.32 3.46
CA LEU A 8 -12.10 -13.95 3.20
C LEU A 8 -11.18 -13.54 4.34
N THR A 9 -10.00 -14.16 4.40
CA THR A 9 -8.89 -13.64 5.18
C THR A 9 -8.71 -12.25 4.61
N PRO A 10 -8.89 -11.17 5.40
CA PRO A 10 -8.44 -9.88 4.95
C PRO A 10 -6.99 -10.15 4.58
N ILE A 11 -6.62 -9.88 3.34
CA ILE A 11 -5.21 -9.76 2.99
C ILE A 11 -4.77 -8.56 3.81
N VAL A 12 -4.44 -8.80 5.08
CA VAL A 12 -3.75 -7.87 5.96
C VAL A 12 -2.51 -7.63 5.17
N ASP A 13 -2.44 -6.47 4.53
CA ASP A 13 -1.34 -6.14 3.67
C ASP A 13 -0.06 -6.36 4.48
N PRO A 14 0.70 -7.44 4.22
CA PRO A 14 1.73 -7.91 5.12
C PRO A 14 2.88 -6.89 5.21
N TYR A 15 2.90 -5.94 4.28
CA TYR A 15 3.87 -4.87 4.19
C TYR A 15 3.31 -3.50 4.63
N GLY A 16 2.00 -3.39 4.91
CA GLY A 16 1.36 -2.16 5.39
C GLY A 16 1.48 -0.95 4.44
N ILE A 17 1.62 -1.19 3.14
CA ILE A 17 1.81 -0.21 2.07
C ILE A 17 0.72 0.89 2.07
N PRO A 18 -0.60 0.62 2.13
CA PRO A 18 -1.60 1.67 2.25
C PRO A 18 -1.42 2.55 3.49
N GLN A 19 -0.97 1.96 4.60
CA GLN A 19 -0.72 2.70 5.84
C GLN A 19 0.53 3.59 5.71
N ALA A 20 1.60 3.05 5.12
CA ALA A 20 2.84 3.76 4.87
C ALA A 20 2.63 4.93 3.87
N VAL A 21 1.89 4.70 2.79
CA VAL A 21 1.51 5.74 1.83
C VAL A 21 0.73 6.86 2.52
N LYS A 22 -0.25 6.53 3.37
CA LYS A 22 -1.04 7.53 4.11
C LYS A 22 -0.18 8.38 5.05
N VAL A 23 0.81 7.79 5.73
CA VAL A 23 1.74 8.54 6.59
C VAL A 23 2.63 9.45 5.75
N LEU A 24 3.13 8.96 4.62
CA LEU A 24 3.97 9.76 3.73
C LEU A 24 3.20 10.90 3.06
N ASP A 25 1.94 10.69 2.66
CA ASP A 25 1.06 11.76 2.16
C ASP A 25 0.87 12.85 3.24
N SER A 26 0.71 12.47 4.52
CA SER A 26 0.59 13.46 5.60
C SER A 26 1.88 14.21 5.91
N MET A 27 3.04 13.65 5.57
CA MET A 27 4.36 14.32 5.67
C MET A 27 4.68 15.16 4.43
N SER A 28 4.05 14.85 3.29
CA SER A 28 4.21 15.58 2.03
C SER A 28 3.71 17.03 2.11
N GLU A 29 2.85 17.36 3.08
CA GLU A 29 2.36 18.74 3.29
C GLU A 29 3.50 19.72 3.67
N GLU A 30 4.64 19.22 4.18
CA GLU A 30 5.77 20.06 4.61
C GLU A 30 6.88 20.22 3.55
N ASP A 31 7.05 19.26 2.63
CA ASP A 31 7.88 19.38 1.43
C ASP A 31 7.70 18.13 0.51
N PRO A 32 6.90 18.22 -0.57
CA PRO A 32 6.68 17.09 -1.47
C PRO A 32 7.86 16.79 -2.38
N GLU A 33 8.89 17.63 -2.45
CA GLU A 33 9.57 17.82 -3.73
C GLU A 33 10.51 16.67 -4.13
N ALA A 34 10.96 15.80 -3.22
CA ALA A 34 11.85 14.70 -3.64
C ALA A 34 12.06 13.56 -2.64
N SER A 35 11.13 13.24 -1.72
CA SER A 35 11.38 12.11 -0.82
C SER A 35 11.47 10.80 -1.65
N PRO A 36 12.64 10.14 -1.71
CA PRO A 36 12.78 8.90 -2.47
C PRO A 36 11.86 7.81 -1.94
N LEU A 37 11.50 7.89 -0.65
CA LEU A 37 10.56 6.99 0.01
C LEU A 37 9.12 7.21 -0.46
N TYR A 38 8.71 8.46 -0.72
CA TYR A 38 7.38 8.76 -1.26
C TYR A 38 7.19 8.15 -2.65
N PHE A 39 8.13 8.41 -3.56
CA PHE A 39 8.12 7.84 -4.90
C PHE A 39 8.23 6.31 -4.91
N PHE A 40 9.01 5.74 -3.99
CA PHE A 40 9.12 4.30 -3.84
C PHE A 40 7.80 3.67 -3.36
N ALA A 41 7.14 4.25 -2.36
CA ALA A 41 5.84 3.78 -1.88
C ALA A 41 4.75 3.87 -2.95
N LEU A 42 4.71 4.97 -3.73
CA LEU A 42 3.79 5.12 -4.86
C LEU A 42 4.04 4.05 -5.94
N LYS A 43 5.31 3.77 -6.27
CA LYS A 43 5.65 2.67 -7.19
C LYS A 43 5.18 1.32 -6.66
N LEU A 44 5.36 1.04 -5.37
CA LEU A 44 4.89 -0.23 -4.78
C LEU A 44 3.35 -0.34 -4.85
N LEU A 45 2.65 0.76 -4.59
CA LEU A 45 1.19 0.80 -4.67
C LEU A 45 0.68 0.56 -6.10
N LEU A 46 1.32 1.17 -7.10
CA LEU A 46 0.92 1.10 -8.51
C LEU A 46 1.38 -0.16 -9.24
N ASN A 47 2.35 -0.91 -8.72
CA ASN A 47 2.88 -2.13 -9.35
C ASN A 47 2.23 -3.44 -8.86
N LYS A 48 1.08 -3.38 -8.18
CA LYS A 48 0.38 -4.56 -7.64
C LYS A 48 -0.24 -5.51 -8.69
N ASP A 49 -0.25 -5.12 -9.97
CA ASP A 49 -0.94 -5.83 -11.06
C ASP A 49 0.00 -6.55 -12.06
N LYS A 50 1.23 -6.90 -11.66
CA LYS A 50 2.14 -7.73 -12.47
C LYS A 50 2.47 -9.07 -11.83
#